data_AF-A0A7V5R6S3-F1
#
_entry.id   AF-A0A7V5R6S3-F1
#
_cell.length_a   1.000
_cell.length_b   1.000
_cell.length_c   1.000
_cell.angle_alpha   90.00
_cell.angle_beta   90.00
_cell.angle_gamma   90.00
#
_symmetry.space_group_name_H-M   'P 1'
#
loop_
_entity.id
_entity.type
_entity.pdbx_description
1 polymer ?
#
loop_
_entity_poly.entity_id
_entity_poly.type
_entity_poly.pdbx_seq_one_letter_code
_entity_poly.pdbx_strand_id
1 'polypeptide(L)' 'MVTKVLLQAPAKINLYLRVLGRRDDGYHLLATLMQKLDLCDRIEIEPAETV' A
#
# COMPACT_ATOMS: atom_id res chain seq x y z
N MET A 1 -1.03 7.51 -30.25
CA MET A 1 -2.10 7.22 -29.28
C MET A 1 -1.47 7.14 -27.92
N VAL A 2 -1.92 7.98 -26.99
CA VAL A 2 -1.40 7.94 -25.63
C VAL A 2 -2.05 6.77 -24.91
N THR A 3 -1.25 5.87 -24.35
CA THR A 3 -1.75 4.60 -23.81
C THR A 3 -2.07 4.75 -22.33
N LYS A 4 -3.33 4.49 -21.97
CA LYS A 4 -3.78 4.43 -20.58
C LYS A 4 -3.22 3.18 -19.89
N VAL A 5 -2.71 3.35 -18.67
CA VAL A 5 -2.19 2.25 -17.84
C VAL A 5 -3.20 1.91 -16.76
N LEU A 6 -3.48 0.62 -16.61
CA LEU A 6 -4.38 0.08 -15.59
C LEU A 6 -3.59 -0.80 -14.63
N LEU A 7 -3.67 -0.48 -13.34
CA LEU A 7 -2.97 -1.18 -12.27
C LEU A 7 -3.95 -1.58 -11.16
N GLN A 8 -3.58 -2.61 -10.41
CA GLN A 8 -4.26 -3.01 -9.18
C GLN A 8 -3.35 -2.74 -7.99
N ALA A 9 -3.88 -2.06 -6.98
CA ALA A 9 -3.23 -1.83 -5.70
C ALA A 9 -3.91 -2.71 -4.63
N PRO A 10 -3.35 -3.90 -4.34
CA PRO A 10 -3.97 -4.87 -3.46
C PRO A 10 -3.93 -4.43 -2.00
N ALA A 11 -5.04 -4.61 -1.31
CA ALA A 11 -5.17 -4.40 0.12
C ALA A 11 -4.35 -5.43 0.90
N LYS A 12 -4.06 -5.11 2.16
CA LYS A 12 -3.44 -6.03 3.11
C LYS A 12 -4.18 -6.00 4.44
N ILE A 13 -4.13 -7.13 5.14
CA ILE A 13 -4.45 -7.22 6.56
C ILE A 13 -3.22 -7.67 7.34
N ASN A 14 -3.17 -7.31 8.63
CA ASN A 14 -2.21 -7.90 9.55
C ASN A 14 -2.92 -9.06 10.26
N LEU A 15 -2.56 -10.30 9.96
CA LEU A 15 -3.09 -11.49 10.67
C LEU A 15 -2.52 -11.62 12.08
N TYR A 16 -1.39 -10.97 12.32
CA TYR A 16 -0.77 -10.79 13.62
C TYR A 16 -0.16 -9.41 13.68
N LEU A 17 -0.27 -8.74 14.83
CA LEU A 17 0.42 -7.47 15.08
C LEU A 17 0.78 -7.38 16.56
N ARG A 18 2.05 -7.12 16.84
CA ARG A 18 2.56 -6.85 18.18
C ARG A 18 3.49 -5.64 18.16
N VAL A 19 3.26 -4.74 19.11
CA VAL A 19 4.17 -3.63 19.43
C VAL A 19 5.25 -4.14 20.38
N LEU A 20 6.50 -3.97 20.00
CA LEU A 20 7.67 -4.42 20.78
C LEU A 20 8.30 -3.28 21.59
N GLY A 21 8.09 -2.03 21.19
CA GLY A 21 8.62 -0.86 21.88
C GLY A 21 8.53 0.40 21.03
N ARG A 22 9.04 1.51 21.55
CA ARG A 22 9.16 2.79 20.85
C ARG A 22 10.60 2.97 20.37
N ARG A 23 10.77 3.49 19.16
CA ARG A 23 12.04 3.86 18.53
C ARG A 23 12.35 5.33 18.79
N ASP A 24 13.62 5.69 18.66
CA ASP A 24 14.09 7.07 18.88
C ASP A 24 13.58 8.07 17.82
N ASP A 25 13.13 7.57 16.66
CA ASP A 25 12.51 8.36 15.59
C ASP A 25 11.00 8.62 15.80
N GLY A 26 10.46 8.23 16.95
CA GLY A 26 9.07 8.46 17.31
C GLY A 26 8.09 7.37 16.85
N TYR A 27 8.53 6.38 16.07
CA TYR A 27 7.71 5.24 15.66
C TYR A 27 7.76 4.08 16.66
N HIS A 28 6.96 3.05 16.41
CA HIS A 28 7.00 1.79 17.17
C HIS A 28 7.79 0.72 16.42
N LEU A 29 8.55 -0.07 17.16
CA LEU A 29 9.09 -1.34 16.66
C LEU A 29 7.96 -2.37 16.67
N LEU A 30 7.68 -2.98 15.51
CA LEU A 30 6.56 -3.90 15.33
C LEU A 30 7.04 -5.30 14.89
N ALA A 31 6.38 -6.34 15.37
CA ALA A 31 6.37 -7.66 14.74
C ALA A 31 4.97 -7.91 14.16
N THR A 32 4.87 -8.26 12.89
CA THR A 32 3.59 -8.41 12.18
C THR A 32 3.66 -9.52 11.14
N LEU A 33 2.53 -10.20 10.90
CA LEU A 33 2.34 -11.09 9.76
C LEU A 33 1.34 -10.44 8.80
N MET A 34 1.85 -9.97 7.66
CA MET A 34 1.01 -9.32 6.65
C MET A 34 0.53 -10.34 5.61
N GLN A 35 -0.76 -10.27 5.28
CA GLN A 35 -1.36 -11.06 4.21
C GLN A 35 -1.92 -10.12 3.15
N LYS A 36 -1.51 -10.35 1.89
CA LYS A 36 -2.07 -9.69 0.71
C LYS A 36 -3.46 -10.26 0.42
N LEU A 37 -4.39 -9.40 0.03
CA LEU A 37 -5.74 -9.78 -0.36
C LEU A 37 -5.98 -9.55 -1.85
N ASP A 38 -6.97 -10.24 -2.40
CA ASP A 38 -7.43 -10.02 -3.78
C ASP A 38 -8.28 -8.74 -3.91
N LEU A 39 -8.78 -8.20 -2.79
CA LEU A 39 -9.41 -6.88 -2.74
C LEU A 39 -8.36 -5.81 -3.13
N CYS A 40 -8.64 -5.04 -4.17
CA CYS A 40 -7.71 -4.04 -4.69
C CYS A 40 -8.41 -2.71 -4.99
N ASP A 41 -7.68 -1.61 -4.83
CA ASP A 41 -7.98 -0.38 -5.56
C ASP A 41 -7.59 -0.55 -7.03
N ARG A 42 -8.35 0.08 -7.94
CA ARG A 42 -8.04 0.12 -9.37
C ARG A 42 -7.45 1.49 -9.69
N ILE A 43 -6.20 1.51 -10.11
CA ILE A 43 -5.50 2.74 -10.45
C ILE A 43 -5.44 2.84 -11.97
N GLU A 44 -5.95 3.96 -12.47
CA GLU A 44 -5.95 4.30 -13.87
C GLU A 44 -5.10 5.55 -14.08
N ILE A 45 -4.13 5.47 -14.97
CA ILE A 45 -3.16 6.54 -15.21
C ILE A 45 -3.17 6.87 -16.69
N GLU A 46 -3.35 8.16 -16.99
CA GLU A 46 -3.22 8.74 -18.31
C GLU A 46 -2.46 10.07 -18.23
N PRO A 47 -1.73 10.46 -19.29
CA PRO A 47 -1.08 11.76 -19.34
C PRO A 47 -2.08 12.90 -19.23
N ALA A 48 -1.83 13.78 -18.27
CA ALA A 48 -2.55 15.04 -18.15
C ALA A 48 -2.07 16.02 -19.23
N GLU A 49 -2.96 16.91 -19.64
CA GLU A 49 -2.56 18.07 -20.43
C GLU A 49 -1.65 18.97 -19.60
N THR A 50 -0.60 19.51 -20.23
CA THR A 50 0.25 20.51 -19.60
C THR A 50 -0.55 21.81 -19.47
N VAL A 51 -0.74 22.29 -18.25
CA VAL A 51 -1.31 23.63 -17.97
C VAL A 51 -0.31 24.72 -18.36
#